data_AF-A0A962N9X0-F1
#
_entry.id   AF-A0A962N9X0-F1
#
_cell.length_a   1.000
_cell.length_b   1.000
_cell.length_c   1.000
_cell.angle_alpha   90.00
_cell.angle_beta   90.00
_cell.angle_gamma   90.00
#
_symmetry.space_group_name_H-M   'P 1'
#
loop_
_entity.id
_entity.type
_entity.pdbx_description
1 polymer ?
#
loop_
_entity_poly.entity_id
_entity_poly.type
_entity_poly.pdbx_seq_one_letter_code
_entity_poly.pdbx_strand_id
1 'polypeptide(L)'
;MNDIDQRQLGKTLWNIADQLRGAMNADDFRDYMLAFLFLRYLSDNYEVAARKELGPDYPDLPEEALQMTGTSTPLQVWYEENLEDV
;
A
#
# COMPACT_ATOMS: atom_id res chain seq x y z
N MET A 1 8.03 22.02 6.39
CA MET A 1 8.25 20.91 7.35
C MET A 1 9.49 21.26 8.14
N ASN A 2 9.40 21.39 9.47
CA ASN A 2 10.53 21.84 10.27
C ASN A 2 11.42 20.65 10.64
N ASP A 3 12.74 20.85 10.85
CA ASP A 3 13.67 19.77 11.20
C ASP A 3 13.27 19.01 12.48
N ILE A 4 12.57 19.70 13.38
CA ILE A 4 12.01 19.13 14.62
C ILE A 4 10.93 18.10 14.29
N ASP A 5 10.03 18.39 13.34
CA ASP A 5 8.94 17.51 12.95
C ASP A 5 9.48 16.22 12.32
N GLN A 6 10.52 16.33 11.48
CA GLN A 6 11.18 15.17 10.85
C GLN A 6 11.84 14.26 11.89
N ARG A 7 12.53 14.84 12.89
CA ARG A 7 13.16 14.07 13.97
C ARG A 7 12.12 13.37 14.84
N GLN A 8 11.02 14.04 15.16
CA GLN A 8 9.93 13.44 15.93
C GLN A 8 9.26 12.30 15.15
N LEU A 9 8.99 12.49 13.87
CA LEU A 9 8.45 11.46 13.00
C LEU A 9 9.39 10.25 12.90
N GLY A 10 10.68 10.48 12.64
CA GLY A 10 11.69 9.43 12.56
C GLY A 10 11.78 8.61 13.86
N LYS A 11 11.73 9.28 15.02
CA LYS A 11 11.72 8.60 16.33
C LYS A 11 10.47 7.72 16.51
N THR A 12 9.30 8.23 16.13
CA THR A 12 8.05 7.46 16.20
C THR A 12 8.10 6.23 15.30
N LEU A 13 8.53 6.38 14.05
CA LEU A 13 8.66 5.27 13.10
C LEU A 13 9.67 4.23 13.59
N TRP A 14 10.81 4.67 14.13
CA TRP A 14 11.81 3.79 14.71
C TRP A 14 11.25 2.95 15.87
N ASN A 15 10.49 3.57 16.77
CA ASN A 15 9.85 2.87 17.89
C ASN A 15 8.84 1.83 17.41
N ILE A 16 8.05 2.14 16.37
CA ILE A 16 7.09 1.20 15.78
C ILE A 16 7.84 0.01 15.15
N ALA A 17 8.90 0.28 14.39
CA ALA A 17 9.73 -0.76 13.79
C ALA A 17 10.35 -1.68 14.85
N ASP A 18 10.82 -1.13 15.97
CA ASP A 18 11.39 -1.91 17.07
C ASP A 18 10.34 -2.82 17.74
N GLN A 19 9.12 -2.31 17.94
CA GLN A 19 8.00 -3.09 18.46
C GLN A 19 7.61 -4.23 17.50
N LEU A 20 7.53 -3.95 16.19
CA LEU A 20 7.18 -4.94 15.17
C LEU A 20 8.26 -6.02 15.01
N ARG A 21 9.54 -5.64 15.10
CA ARG A 21 10.66 -6.57 15.04
C ARG A 21 10.63 -7.58 16.19
N GLY A 22 10.25 -7.15 17.38
CA GLY A 22 10.23 -7.99 18.58
C GLY A 22 11.59 -8.65 18.84
N ALA A 23 11.60 -9.98 18.96
CA ALA A 23 12.81 -10.76 19.23
C ALA A 23 13.67 -11.07 17.98
N MET A 24 13.25 -10.66 16.78
CA MET A 24 13.98 -10.93 15.53
C MET A 24 15.25 -10.09 15.42
N ASN A 25 16.29 -10.60 14.76
CA ASN A 25 17.49 -9.82 14.45
C ASN A 25 17.12 -8.58 13.60
N ALA A 26 17.78 -7.45 13.84
CA ALA A 26 17.55 -6.22 13.10
C ALA A 26 17.90 -6.33 11.62
N ASP A 27 18.93 -7.10 11.26
CA ASP A 27 19.31 -7.32 9.86
C ASP A 27 18.25 -8.13 9.12
N ASP A 28 17.78 -9.24 9.72
CA ASP A 28 16.71 -10.07 9.14
C ASP A 28 15.40 -9.28 9.00
N PHE A 29 15.02 -8.52 10.05
CA PHE A 29 13.83 -7.67 10.00
C PHE A 29 13.90 -6.64 8.88
N ARG A 30 15.05 -5.97 8.74
CA ARG A 30 15.27 -5.00 7.67
C ARG A 30 15.03 -5.65 6.31
N ASP A 31 15.61 -6.81 6.05
CA ASP A 31 15.55 -7.43 4.72
C ASP A 31 14.11 -7.82 4.34
N TYR A 32 13.31 -8.32 5.29
CA TYR A 32 11.88 -8.57 5.06
C TYR A 32 11.06 -7.29 4.92
N MET A 33 11.26 -6.32 5.81
CA MET A 33 10.52 -5.06 5.77
C MET A 33 10.80 -4.25 4.51
N LEU A 34 12.04 -4.29 4.00
CA LEU A 34 12.39 -3.67 2.73
C LEU A 34 11.65 -4.32 1.56
N ALA A 35 11.54 -5.65 1.54
CA ALA A 35 10.76 -6.34 0.51
C ALA A 35 9.27 -5.96 0.57
N PHE A 36 8.69 -5.85 1.77
CA PHE A 36 7.29 -5.43 1.93
C PHE A 36 7.06 -3.97 1.55
N LEU A 37 7.96 -3.06 1.94
CA LEU A 37 7.88 -1.65 1.54
C LEU A 37 8.05 -1.48 0.03
N PHE A 38 8.94 -2.26 -0.57
CA PHE A 38 9.12 -2.29 -2.02
C PHE A 38 7.88 -2.81 -2.74
N LEU A 39 7.28 -3.91 -2.25
CA LEU A 39 6.02 -4.43 -2.78
C LEU A 39 4.92 -3.37 -2.66
N ARG A 40 4.79 -2.73 -1.49
CA ARG A 40 3.80 -1.67 -1.29
C ARG A 40 4.00 -0.52 -2.28
N TYR A 41 5.24 -0.09 -2.49
CA TYR A 41 5.57 0.95 -3.46
C TYR A 41 5.20 0.55 -4.89
N LEU A 42 5.51 -0.68 -5.31
CA LEU A 42 5.14 -1.18 -6.62
C LEU A 42 3.62 -1.30 -6.78
N SER A 43 2.91 -1.75 -5.76
CA SER A 43 1.45 -1.82 -5.77
C SER A 43 0.80 -0.44 -5.92
N ASP A 44 1.27 0.55 -5.16
CA ASP A 44 0.77 1.94 -5.28
C ASP A 44 1.05 2.51 -6.68
N ASN A 45 2.26 2.30 -7.21
CA ASN A 45 2.61 2.72 -8.57
C ASN A 45 1.76 2.02 -9.63
N TYR A 46 1.47 0.74 -9.43
CA TYR A 46 0.67 -0.06 -10.35
C TYR A 46 -0.78 0.44 -10.40
N GLU A 47 -1.39 0.74 -9.25
CA GLU A 47 -2.74 1.33 -9.22
C GLU A 47 -2.78 2.70 -9.88
N VAL A 48 -1.77 3.54 -9.65
CA VAL A 48 -1.68 4.85 -10.32
C VAL A 48 -1.59 4.69 -11.84
N ALA A 49 -0.79 3.73 -12.32
CA ALA A 49 -0.68 3.43 -13.73
C ALA A 49 -2.00 2.89 -14.30
N ALA A 50 -2.62 1.90 -13.66
CA ALA A 50 -3.88 1.31 -14.08
C ALA A 50 -5.00 2.37 -14.16
N ARG A 51 -5.12 3.25 -13.16
CA ARG A 51 -6.07 4.37 -13.18
C ARG A 51 -5.84 5.32 -14.34
N LYS A 52 -4.58 5.58 -14.70
CA LYS A 52 -4.24 6.43 -15.83
C LYS A 52 -4.63 5.80 -17.16
N GLU A 53 -4.37 4.51 -17.34
CA GLU A 53 -4.65 3.79 -18.58
C GLU A 53 -6.15 3.51 -18.77
N LEU A 54 -6.86 3.15 -17.69
CA LEU A 54 -8.31 2.92 -17.71
C LEU A 54 -9.12 4.23 -17.81
N GLY A 55 -8.58 5.33 -17.28
CA GLY A 55 -9.21 6.64 -17.37
C GLY A 55 -10.65 6.63 -16.84
N PRO A 56 -11.68 6.91 -17.66
CA PRO A 56 -13.08 6.89 -17.23
C PRO A 56 -13.58 5.52 -16.76
N ASP A 57 -12.96 4.43 -17.22
CA ASP A 57 -13.38 3.07 -16.88
C ASP A 57 -12.83 2.61 -15.52
N TYR A 58 -11.95 3.40 -14.89
CA TYR A 58 -11.47 3.10 -13.55
C TYR A 58 -12.59 3.33 -12.51
N PRO A 59 -12.92 2.34 -11.67
CA PRO A 59 -13.99 2.49 -10.69
C PRO A 59 -13.68 3.57 -9.65
N ASP A 60 -14.57 4.56 -9.53
CA ASP A 60 -14.55 5.57 -8.46
C ASP A 60 -15.57 5.18 -7.38
N LEU A 61 -15.18 4.21 -6.55
CA LEU A 61 -16.03 3.63 -5.52
C LEU A 61 -15.68 4.22 -4.14
N PRO A 62 -16.70 4.61 -3.34
CA PRO A 62 -16.48 5.01 -1.97
C PRO A 62 -16.01 3.81 -1.13
N GLU A 63 -15.27 4.08 -0.07
CA GLU A 63 -14.62 3.06 0.75
C GLU A 63 -15.64 2.09 1.40
N GLU A 64 -16.85 2.57 1.71
CA GLU A 64 -17.94 1.73 2.21
C GLU A 64 -18.41 0.70 1.18
N ALA A 65 -18.39 1.04 -0.11
CA ALA A 65 -18.81 0.12 -1.18
C ALA A 65 -17.79 -1.01 -1.36
N LEU A 66 -16.49 -0.70 -1.29
CA LEU A 66 -15.42 -1.71 -1.37
C LEU A 66 -15.51 -2.74 -0.24
N GLN A 67 -15.87 -2.29 0.96
CA GLN A 67 -16.06 -3.17 2.12
C GLN A 67 -17.25 -4.11 1.96
N MET A 68 -18.33 -3.65 1.29
CA MET A 68 -19.52 -4.47 1.03
C MET A 68 -19.28 -5.55 -0.03
N THR A 69 -18.44 -5.26 -1.03
CA THR A 69 -18.09 -6.22 -2.11
C THR A 69 -16.98 -7.20 -1.69
N GLY A 70 -16.31 -6.95 -0.56
CA GLY A 70 -15.18 -7.76 -0.09
C GLY A 70 -13.89 -7.55 -0.88
N THR A 71 -13.86 -6.54 -1.74
CA THR A 71 -12.70 -6.18 -2.56
C THR A 71 -11.80 -5.20 -1.83
N SER A 72 -10.48 -5.35 -1.96
CA SER A 72 -9.52 -4.50 -1.25
C SER A 72 -9.20 -3.21 -2.01
N THR A 73 -9.42 -3.15 -3.33
CA THR A 73 -9.05 -2.01 -4.17
C THR A 73 -10.08 -1.80 -5.30
N PRO A 74 -10.30 -0.57 -5.80
CA PRO A 74 -11.18 -0.34 -6.94
C PRO A 74 -10.71 -1.05 -8.22
N LEU A 75 -9.40 -1.22 -8.39
CA LEU A 75 -8.84 -1.97 -9.51
C LEU A 75 -9.26 -3.45 -9.49
N GLN A 76 -9.40 -4.05 -8.32
CA GLN A 76 -9.91 -5.42 -8.20
C GLN A 76 -11.35 -5.55 -8.73
N VAL A 77 -12.22 -4.56 -8.47
CA VAL A 77 -13.59 -4.55 -9.00
C VAL A 77 -13.58 -4.55 -10.52
N TRP A 78 -12.75 -3.70 -11.12
CA TRP A 78 -12.60 -3.68 -12.58
C TRP A 78 -12.15 -5.04 -13.12
N TYR A 79 -11.22 -5.72 -12.46
CA TYR A 79 -10.78 -7.06 -12.86
C TYR A 79 -11.91 -8.11 -12.81
N GLU A 80 -12.73 -8.07 -11.77
CA GLU A 80 -13.85 -9.02 -11.60
C GLU A 80 -14.95 -8.79 -12.64
N GLU A 81 -15.16 -7.54 -13.07
CA GLU A 81 -16.15 -7.18 -14.09
C GLU A 81 -15.65 -7.42 -15.52
N ASN A 82 -14.32 -7.43 -15.74
CA ASN A 82 -13.69 -7.54 -17.06
C ASN A 82 -12.79 -8.78 -17.16
N LEU A 83 -13.23 -9.92 -16.61
CA LEU A 83 -12.48 -11.19 -16.63
C LEU A 83 -12.13 -11.70 -18.04
N GLU A 84 -12.88 -11.28 -19.07
CA GLU A 84 -12.63 -11.66 -20.47
C GLU A 84 -11.49 -10.86 -21.13
N ASP A 85 -11.15 -9.69 -20.57
CA ASP A 85 -10.16 -8.77 -21.13
C ASP A 85 -8.74 -8.98 -20.57
N VAL A 86 -8.55 -9.99 -19.72
CA VAL A 86 -7.34 -10.23 -18.90
C VAL A 86 -6.68 -11.55 -19.24
#